data_AF-A0A2D5K656-F1
#
_entry.id   AF-A0A2D5K656-F1
#
_cell.length_a   1.000
_cell.length_b   1.000
_cell.length_c   1.000
_cell.angle_alpha   90.00
_cell.angle_beta   90.00
_cell.angle_gamma   90.00
#
_symmetry.space_group_name_H-M   'P 1'
#
loop_
_entity.id
_entity.type
_entity.pdbx_description
1 polymer ?
#
loop_
_entity_poly.entity_id
_entity_poly.type
_entity_poly.pdbx_seq_one_letter_code
_entity_poly.pdbx_strand_id
1 'polypeptide(L)'
;MLLKLIYIKTIDLHLIRHKQALEKVRESLDKEKSKGSFSLTIITGNSSILQKRIFDEILQDSPYNYYIPSWNLGQIIVDWVEL
;
A
#
# COMPACT_ATOMS: atom_id res chain seq x y z
N MET A 1 -18.09 12.55 -17.76
CA MET A 1 -17.26 12.17 -16.59
C MET A 1 -16.59 10.85 -16.92
N LEU A 2 -15.35 10.89 -17.43
CA LEU A 2 -14.61 9.69 -17.83
C LEU A 2 -14.19 8.94 -16.57
N LEU A 3 -14.48 7.63 -16.50
CA LEU A 3 -13.86 6.73 -15.52
C LEU A 3 -12.34 6.77 -15.77
N LYS A 4 -11.58 7.45 -14.90
CA LYS A 4 -10.12 7.33 -14.86
C LYS A 4 -9.85 5.88 -14.46
N LEU A 5 -9.30 5.06 -15.36
CA LEU A 5 -8.93 3.68 -15.03
C LEU A 5 -7.94 3.72 -13.86
N ILE A 6 -8.37 3.25 -12.69
CA ILE A 6 -7.46 3.06 -11.56
C ILE A 6 -6.57 1.88 -11.92
N TYR A 7 -5.28 2.14 -12.08
CA TYR A 7 -4.30 1.09 -12.35
C TYR A 7 -4.06 0.32 -11.05
N ILE A 8 -4.48 -0.94 -11.00
CA ILE A 8 -4.25 -1.80 -9.83
C ILE A 8 -2.80 -2.27 -9.89
N LYS A 9 -2.01 -1.85 -8.89
CA LYS A 9 -0.62 -2.27 -8.72
C LYS A 9 -0.47 -3.17 -7.53
N THR A 10 0.49 -4.09 -7.61
CA THR A 10 0.82 -4.99 -6.51
C THR A 10 2.31 -4.91 -6.22
N ILE A 11 2.67 -4.80 -4.94
CA ILE A 11 4.03 -5.04 -4.46
C ILE A 11 4.03 -6.23 -3.52
N ASP A 12 4.95 -7.16 -3.77
CA ASP A 12 5.20 -8.29 -2.90
C ASP A 12 6.39 -8.00 -1.97
N LEU A 13 6.14 -8.12 -0.66
CA LEU A 13 7.09 -7.94 0.42
C LEU A 13 7.40 -9.24 1.17
N HIS A 14 6.84 -10.38 0.73
CA HIS A 14 7.12 -11.67 1.34
C HIS A 14 8.63 -11.92 1.42
N LEU A 15 9.08 -12.40 2.58
CA LEU A 15 10.46 -12.78 2.86
C LEU A 15 11.49 -11.64 2.77
N ILE A 16 11.06 -10.38 2.66
CA ILE A 16 11.95 -9.21 2.68
C ILE A 16 12.16 -8.75 4.13
N ARG A 17 13.37 -8.27 4.45
CA ARG A 17 13.66 -7.65 5.76
C ARG A 17 12.75 -6.44 5.98
N HIS A 18 12.20 -6.28 7.18
CA HIS A 18 11.21 -5.23 7.46
C HIS A 18 11.69 -3.81 7.08
N LYS A 19 12.96 -3.47 7.28
CA LYS A 19 13.50 -2.16 6.87
C LYS A 19 13.38 -1.94 5.35
N GLN A 20 13.83 -2.91 4.57
CA GLN A 20 13.75 -2.87 3.09
C GLN A 20 12.30 -2.89 2.62
N ALA A 21 11.43 -3.63 3.30
CA ALA A 21 10.01 -3.67 3.01
C ALA A 21 9.37 -2.28 3.19
N LEU A 22 9.68 -1.57 4.28
CA LEU A 22 9.17 -0.22 4.52
C LEU A 22 9.70 0.80 3.52
N GLU A 23 10.99 0.73 3.15
CA GLU A 23 11.56 1.56 2.09
C GLU A 23 10.82 1.35 0.76
N LYS A 24 10.61 0.09 0.35
CA LYS A 24 9.88 -0.26 -0.86
C LYS A 24 8.42 0.22 -0.85
N VAL A 25 7.75 0.19 0.30
CA VAL A 25 6.39 0.74 0.45
C VAL A 25 6.39 2.25 0.20
N ARG A 26 7.29 3.01 0.83
CA ARG A 26 7.39 4.47 0.65
C ARG A 26 7.64 4.84 -0.81
N GLU A 27 8.65 4.22 -1.42
CA GLU A 27 9.00 4.45 -2.83
C GLU A 27 7.83 4.13 -3.78
N SER A 28 7.09 3.06 -3.50
CA SER A 28 5.95 2.66 -4.32
C SER A 28 4.79 3.66 -4.20
N LEU A 29 4.48 4.11 -2.99
CA LEU A 29 3.43 5.11 -2.76
C LEU A 29 3.77 6.44 -3.43
N ASP A 30 5.00 6.94 -3.27
CA ASP A 30 5.44 8.19 -3.89
C ASP A 30 5.41 8.10 -5.43
N LYS A 31 5.89 6.97 -5.96
CA LYS A 31 5.89 6.71 -7.40
C LYS A 31 4.48 6.67 -7.97
N GLU A 32 3.54 5.98 -7.34
CA GLU A 32 2.18 5.89 -7.87
C GLU A 32 1.41 7.19 -7.65
N LYS A 33 1.60 7.87 -6.51
CA LYS A 33 1.02 9.21 -6.26
C LYS A 33 1.44 10.23 -7.32
N SER A 34 2.69 10.20 -7.78
CA SER A 34 3.18 11.10 -8.85
C SER A 34 2.48 10.92 -10.21
N LYS A 35 1.69 9.85 -10.39
CA LYS A 35 0.93 9.57 -11.62
C LYS A 35 -0.57 9.88 -11.50
N GLY A 36 -1.01 10.38 -10.34
CA GLY A 36 -2.40 10.67 -10.02
C GLY A 36 -3.05 9.60 -9.12
N SER A 37 -4.38 9.48 -9.20
CA SER A 37 -5.15 8.53 -8.40
C SER A 37 -4.70 7.08 -8.60
N PHE A 38 -4.59 6.30 -7.52
CA PHE A 38 -4.10 4.92 -7.58
C PHE A 38 -4.81 3.99 -6.57
N SER A 39 -4.66 2.69 -6.82
CA SER A 39 -4.90 1.62 -5.85
C SER A 39 -3.70 0.68 -5.84
N LEU A 40 -3.08 0.51 -4.67
CA LEU A 40 -1.89 -0.30 -4.45
C LEU A 40 -2.19 -1.43 -3.47
N THR A 41 -2.00 -2.67 -3.91
CA THR A 41 -2.01 -3.87 -3.07
C THR A 41 -0.60 -4.15 -2.56
N ILE A 42 -0.43 -4.19 -1.25
CA ILE A 42 0.81 -4.54 -0.57
C ILE A 42 0.65 -5.94 0.02
N ILE A 43 1.42 -6.90 -0.46
CA ILE A 43 1.42 -8.26 0.05
C ILE A 43 2.48 -8.38 1.15
N THR A 44 2.04 -8.67 2.37
CA THR A 44 2.87 -8.73 3.60
C THR A 44 3.07 -10.16 4.11
N GLY A 45 2.31 -11.13 3.60
CA GLY A 45 2.40 -12.52 4.00
C GLY A 45 2.16 -12.78 5.47
N ASN A 46 0.93 -12.55 5.94
CA ASN A 46 0.49 -12.76 7.33
C ASN A 46 1.40 -12.21 8.44
N SER A 47 2.41 -11.39 8.11
CA SER A 47 3.33 -10.79 9.08
C SER A 47 2.65 -9.62 9.76
N SER A 48 2.01 -9.89 10.90
CA SER A 48 1.36 -8.86 11.72
C SER A 48 2.33 -7.78 12.17
N ILE A 49 3.61 -8.13 12.38
CA ILE A 49 4.66 -7.17 12.73
C ILE A 49 4.93 -6.22 11.56
N LEU A 50 5.08 -6.74 10.34
CA LEU A 50 5.29 -5.89 9.16
C LEU A 50 4.07 -5.00 8.91
N GLN A 51 2.86 -5.55 9.02
CA GLN A 51 1.61 -4.80 8.87
C GLN A 51 1.53 -3.65 9.87
N LYS A 52 1.74 -3.92 11.17
CA LYS A 52 1.76 -2.90 12.21
C LYS A 52 2.75 -1.78 11.91
N ARG A 53 3.96 -2.13 11.45
CA ARG A 53 4.97 -1.12 11.08
C ARG A 53 4.57 -0.29 9.86
N ILE A 54 3.93 -0.90 8.86
CA ILE A 54 3.41 -0.15 7.70
C ILE A 54 2.30 0.81 8.15
N PHE A 55 1.40 0.38 9.05
CA PHE A 55 0.39 1.26 9.61
C PHE A 55 1.01 2.42 10.39
N ASP A 56 1.79 2.11 11.42
CA ASP A 56 2.32 3.10 12.36
C ASP A 56 3.33 4.06 11.72
N GLU A 57 4.19 3.58 10.82
CA GLU A 57 5.31 4.37 10.29
C GLU A 57 5.05 5.00 8.91
N ILE A 58 3.94 4.65 8.25
CA ILE A 58 3.66 5.08 6.87
C ILE A 58 2.21 5.53 6.69
N LEU A 59 1.23 4.70 7.04
CA LEU A 59 -0.16 4.93 6.60
C LEU A 59 -1.02 5.75 7.57
N GLN A 60 -0.83 5.61 8.89
CA GLN A 60 -1.71 6.21 9.90
C GLN A 60 -1.84 7.74 9.79
N ASP A 61 -0.73 8.43 9.56
CA ASP A 61 -0.69 9.89 9.43
C ASP A 61 -0.62 10.35 7.96
N SER A 62 -0.96 9.45 7.03
CA SER A 62 -0.98 9.74 5.60
C SER A 62 -2.37 10.16 5.12
N PRO A 63 -2.48 10.82 3.96
CA PRO A 63 -3.79 11.15 3.39
C PRO A 63 -4.42 9.95 2.64
N TYR A 64 -3.79 8.76 2.66
CA TYR A 64 -4.27 7.58 1.94
C TYR A 64 -5.42 6.90 2.68
N ASN A 65 -6.39 6.37 1.94
CA ASN A 65 -7.34 5.40 2.49
C ASN A 65 -6.68 4.03 2.45
N TYR A 66 -6.83 3.22 3.50
CA TYR A 66 -6.25 1.89 3.51
C TYR A 66 -7.02 0.90 4.37
N TYR A 67 -6.93 -0.38 4.02
CA TYR A 67 -7.58 -1.47 4.75
C TYR A 67 -6.93 -2.82 4.48
N ILE A 68 -7.12 -3.77 5.39
CA ILE A 68 -6.88 -5.19 5.14
C ILE A 68 -8.16 -5.78 4.56
N PRO A 69 -8.16 -6.35 3.34
CA PRO A 69 -9.36 -6.95 2.78
C PRO A 69 -9.75 -8.23 3.52
N SER A 70 -11.07 -8.44 3.73
CA SER A 70 -11.59 -9.61 4.45
C SER A 70 -11.31 -10.94 3.75
N TRP A 71 -11.07 -10.93 2.45
CA TRP A 71 -10.75 -12.13 1.67
C TRP A 71 -9.26 -12.50 1.69
N ASN A 72 -8.37 -11.62 2.16
CA ASN A 72 -6.94 -11.92 2.26
C ASN A 72 -6.23 -11.07 3.34
N LEU A 73 -6.03 -11.66 4.52
CA LEU A 73 -5.37 -11.02 5.66
C LEU A 73 -3.87 -10.77 5.45
N GLY A 74 -3.27 -11.35 4.40
CA GLY A 74 -1.89 -11.10 4.01
C GLY A 74 -1.71 -9.85 3.17
N GLN A 75 -2.78 -9.10 2.89
CA GLN A 75 -2.77 -7.91 2.03
C GLN A 75 -3.13 -6.65 2.80
N ILE A 76 -2.59 -5.52 2.33
CA ILE A 76 -3.07 -4.17 2.64
C ILE A 76 -3.40 -3.52 1.31
N ILE A 77 -4.60 -2.96 1.17
CA ILE A 77 -5.00 -2.15 0.02
C ILE A 77 -4.87 -0.68 0.43
N VAL A 78 -4.23 0.13 -0.43
CA VAL A 78 -4.02 1.56 -0.23
C VAL A 78 -4.54 2.32 -1.45
N ASP A 79 -5.49 3.21 -1.23
CA ASP A 79 -6.17 4.00 -2.26
C ASP A 79 -5.90 5.50 -2.07
N TRP A 80 -5.70 6.20 -3.18
CA TRP A 80 -5.55 7.65 -3.23
C TRP A 80 -6.34 8.24 -4.40
N VAL A 81 -7.06 9.32 -4.15
CA VAL A 81 -7.74 10.10 -5.19
C VAL A 81 -7.10 11.47 -5.24
N GLU A 82 -6.53 11.82 -6.39
CA GLU A 82 -6.11 13.18 -6.68
C GLU A 82 -7.35 14.09 -6.74
N LEU A 83 -7.38 15.09 -5.86
CA LEU A 83 -8.44 16.10 -5.78
C LEU A 83 -8.26 17.18 -6.84
#